data_AF-A0A6B3EUR5-F1
#
_entry.id   AF-A0A6B3EUR5-F1
#
_cell.length_a   1.000
_cell.length_b   1.000
_cell.length_c   1.000
_cell.angle_alpha   90.00
_cell.angle_beta   90.00
_cell.angle_gamma   90.00
#
_symmetry.space_group_name_H-M   'P 1'
#
loop_
_entity.id
_entity.type
_entity.pdbx_description
1 polymer ?
#
loop_
_entity_poly.entity_id
_entity_poly.type
_entity_poly.pdbx_seq_one_letter_code
_entity_poly.pdbx_strand_id
1 'polypeptide(L)' 'RLRVQADYSDLGESAFWDEMRARHWVWLRDEHGDPVTTGELPTRLGLSRFHDDPYRSLVYFTRDIGYT' A
#
# COMPACT_ATOMS: atom_id res chain seq x y z
N ARG A 1 12.72 -4.18 16.25
CA ARG A 1 11.67 -3.93 17.27
C ARG A 1 10.47 -3.31 16.57
N LEU A 2 9.26 -3.83 16.80
CA LEU A 2 8.02 -3.23 16.29
C LEU A 2 7.76 -1.90 17.01
N ARG A 3 7.35 -0.86 16.28
CA ARG A 3 6.85 0.39 16.83
C ARG A 3 5.39 0.57 16.39
N VAL A 4 4.50 0.77 17.36
CA VAL A 4 3.10 1.15 17.09
C VAL A 4 3.07 2.65 16.81
N GLN A 5 2.53 3.04 15.65
CA GLN A 5 2.40 4.45 15.25
C GLN A 5 1.02 5.02 15.58
N ALA A 6 -0.03 4.20 15.54
CA ALA A 6 -1.39 4.55 15.97
C ALA A 6 -2.17 3.28 16.31
N ASP A 7 -3.23 3.43 17.10
CA ASP A 7 -4.17 2.35 17.48
C ASP A 7 -5.58 2.71 16.98
N TYR A 8 -6.14 1.83 16.15
CA TYR A 8 -7.50 1.94 15.61
C TYR A 8 -8.33 0.68 15.89
N SER A 9 -7.92 -0.12 16.88
CA SER A 9 -8.61 -1.36 17.22
C SER A 9 -10.07 -1.17 17.67
N ASP A 10 -10.42 0.03 18.13
CA ASP A 10 -11.79 0.41 18.50
C ASP A 10 -12.68 0.80 17.29
N LEU A 11 -12.12 0.94 16.09
CA LEU A 11 -12.89 1.30 14.88
C LEU A 11 -13.52 0.08 14.22
N GLY A 12 -14.75 0.26 13.72
CA GLY A 12 -15.33 -0.65 12.74
C GLY A 12 -14.58 -0.58 11.40
N GLU A 13 -14.65 -1.65 10.60
CA GLU A 13 -13.84 -1.83 9.38
C GLU A 13 -13.97 -0.67 8.38
N SER A 14 -15.19 -0.17 8.14
CA SER A 14 -15.40 0.97 7.23
C SER A 14 -14.65 2.22 7.71
N ALA A 15 -14.81 2.57 8.99
CA ALA A 15 -14.18 3.73 9.59
C ALA A 15 -12.65 3.58 9.64
N PHE A 16 -12.16 2.37 9.89
CA PHE A 16 -10.74 2.05 9.80
C PHE A 16 -10.18 2.36 8.41
N TRP A 17 -10.85 1.92 7.34
CA TRP A 17 -10.39 2.17 5.98
C TRP A 17 -10.51 3.62 5.54
N ASP A 18 -11.51 4.35 6.02
CA ASP A 18 -11.60 5.81 5.86
C ASP A 18 -10.37 6.49 6.46
N GLU A 19 -9.97 6.07 7.66
CA GLU A 19 -8.79 6.61 8.35
C GLU A 19 -7.46 6.24 7.68
N MET A 20 -7.34 5.05 7.11
CA MET A 20 -6.16 4.66 6.31
C MET A 20 -6.02 5.53 5.05
N ARG A 21 -7.13 5.84 4.38
CA ARG A 21 -7.14 6.73 3.20
C ARG A 21 -6.79 8.16 3.59
N ALA A 22 -7.42 8.69 4.63
CA ALA A 22 -7.20 10.07 5.11
C ALA A 22 -5.73 10.32 5.49
N ARG A 23 -5.03 9.30 6.02
CA ARG A 23 -3.61 9.38 6.36
C ARG A 23 -2.64 9.03 5.24
N HIS A 24 -3.14 8.67 4.06
CA HIS A 24 -2.33 8.13 2.95
C HIS A 24 -1.53 6.88 3.33
N TRP A 25 -2.07 6.04 4.22
CA TRP A 25 -1.43 4.79 4.67
C TRP A 25 -1.84 3.58 3.84
N VAL A 26 -2.78 3.75 2.91
CA VAL A 26 -3.19 2.73 1.95
C VAL A 26 -3.02 3.26 0.53
N TRP A 27 -2.54 2.40 -0.35
CA TRP A 27 -2.47 2.65 -1.79
C TRP A 27 -3.52 1.78 -2.48
N LEU A 28 -4.55 2.41 -3.04
CA LEU A 28 -5.69 1.74 -3.68
C LEU A 28 -5.62 1.88 -5.20
N ARG A 29 -4.48 1.52 -5.77
CA ARG A 29 -4.29 1.36 -7.21
C ARG A 29 -3.48 0.11 -7.51
N ASP A 30 -3.81 -0.53 -8.63
CA ASP A 30 -3.07 -1.69 -9.14
C ASP A 30 -1.80 -1.28 -9.91
N GLU A 31 -1.14 -2.25 -10.55
CA GLU A 31 0.06 -2.09 -11.39
C GLU A 31 -0.17 -1.27 -12.66
N HIS A 32 -1.42 -1.16 -13.12
CA HIS A 32 -1.82 -0.35 -14.25
C HIS A 32 -2.24 1.07 -13.84
N GLY A 33 -2.37 1.31 -12.53
CA GLY A 33 -2.80 2.58 -11.95
C GLY A 33 -4.32 2.69 -11.82
N ASP A 34 -5.05 1.63 -12.12
CA ASP A 34 -6.51 1.59 -12.02
C ASP A 34 -6.96 1.55 -10.56
N PRO A 35 -8.09 2.17 -10.21
CA PRO A 35 -8.57 2.21 -8.84
C PRO A 35 -9.02 0.81 -8.37
N VAL A 36 -8.60 0.42 -7.17
CA VAL A 36 -9.06 -0.81 -6.50
C VAL A 36 -9.78 -0.50 -5.19
N THR A 37 -10.59 -1.43 -4.73
CA THR A 37 -11.28 -1.37 -3.44
C THR A 37 -10.44 -2.02 -2.33
N THR A 38 -10.79 -1.75 -1.08
CA THR A 38 -10.11 -2.35 0.08
C THR A 38 -10.31 -3.86 0.16
N GLY A 39 -11.40 -4.39 -0.43
CA GLY A 39 -11.66 -5.84 -0.50
C GLY A 39 -10.77 -6.58 -1.50
N GLU A 40 -10.14 -5.86 -2.43
CA GLU A 40 -9.21 -6.41 -3.42
C GLU A 40 -7.75 -6.43 -2.90
N LEU A 41 -7.50 -5.85 -1.72
CA LEU A 41 -6.17 -5.87 -1.12
C LEU A 41 -5.76 -7.30 -0.72
N PRO A 42 -4.47 -7.67 -0.91
CA PRO A 42 -3.97 -8.97 -0.48
C PRO A 42 -4.11 -9.14 1.04
N THR A 43 -4.81 -10.19 1.47
CA THR A 43 -5.01 -10.49 2.90
C THR A 43 -3.77 -11.04 3.60
N ARG A 44 -2.71 -11.36 2.84
CA ARG A 44 -1.45 -11.89 3.36
C ARG A 44 -0.28 -11.32 2.58
N LEU A 45 0.81 -11.06 3.29
CA LEU A 45 2.07 -10.65 2.67
C LEU A 45 2.74 -11.83 1.97
N GLY A 46 3.33 -11.59 0.80
CA GLY A 46 4.12 -12.56 0.05
C GLY A 46 4.14 -12.24 -1.44
N LEU A 47 5.32 -12.34 -2.07
CA LEU A 47 5.54 -11.94 -3.48
C LEU A 47 4.53 -12.56 -4.46
N SER A 48 4.10 -13.80 -4.22
CA SER A 48 3.11 -14.48 -5.06
C SER A 48 1.69 -13.93 -4.99
N ARG A 49 1.39 -13.00 -4.07
CA ARG A 49 0.07 -12.38 -3.89
C ARG A 49 0.06 -10.90 -4.26
N PHE A 50 1.21 -10.34 -4.60
CA PHE A 50 1.31 -8.98 -5.12
C PHE A 50 1.46 -9.04 -6.62
N HIS A 51 0.83 -8.07 -7.28
CA HIS A 51 1.01 -7.85 -8.71
C HIS A 51 2.42 -7.32 -8.98
N ASP A 52 2.95 -7.66 -10.15
CA ASP A 52 4.23 -7.13 -10.62
C ASP A 52 4.01 -5.74 -11.21
N ASP A 53 4.66 -4.73 -10.63
CA ASP A 53 4.58 -3.32 -11.05
C ASP A 53 5.94 -2.91 -11.65
N PRO A 54 6.13 -3.06 -12.97
CA PRO A 54 7.42 -2.82 -13.62
C PRO A 54 7.83 -1.34 -13.57
N TYR A 55 6.86 -0.42 -13.51
CA TYR A 55 7.13 1.01 -13.40
C TYR A 55 7.67 1.36 -12.01
N ARG A 56 7.15 0.75 -10.95
CA ARG A 56 7.71 0.87 -9.59
C ARG A 56 9.15 0.39 -9.55
N SER A 57 9.43 -0.74 -10.17
CA SER A 57 10.79 -1.30 -10.24
C SER A 57 11.75 -0.35 -10.97
N LEU A 58 11.31 0.28 -12.07
CA LEU A 58 12.11 1.26 -12.80
C LEU A 58 12.41 2.51 -11.96
N VAL A 59 11.43 3.02 -11.19
CA VAL A 59 11.64 4.17 -10.28
C VAL A 59 12.71 3.85 -9.25
N TYR A 60 12.68 2.68 -8.62
CA TYR A 60 13.72 2.30 -7.65
C TYR A 60 15.09 2.13 -8.31
N PHE A 61 15.16 1.47 -9.47
CA PHE A 61 16.41 1.32 -10.21
C PHE A 61 17.04 2.66 -10.58
N THR A 62 16.24 3.59 -11.10
CA THR A 62 16.72 4.92 -11.48
C THR A 62 17.01 5.81 -10.28
N ARG A 63 16.33 5.60 -9.15
CA ARG A 63 16.60 6.30 -7.89
C ARG A 63 18.05 6.12 -7.45
N ASP A 64 18.54 4.88 -7.48
CA ASP A 64 19.88 4.52 -7.04
C ASP A 64 20.99 5.03 -7.99
N ILE A 65 20.62 5.44 -9.21
CA ILE A 65 21.56 5.91 -10.23
C ILE A 65 21.53 7.45 -10.36
N GLY A 66 20.38 8.09 -10.09
CA GLY A 66 20.12 9.47 -10.52
C GLY A 66 19.81 10.50 -9.44
N TYR A 67 19.42 10.11 -8.23
CA TYR A 67 19.07 11.08 -7.18
C TYR A 67 20.22 11.23 -6.19
N THR A 68 20.87 12.41 -6.20
CA THR A 68 21.77 12.89 -5.13
C THR A 68 21.04 13.89 -4.25
#